data_AF-A0A7R9Q145-F1
#
_entry.id   AF-A0A7R9Q145-F1
#
_cell.length_a   1.000
_cell.length_b   1.000
_cell.length_c   1.000
_cell.angle_alpha   90.00
_cell.angle_beta   90.00
_cell.angle_gamma   90.00
#
_symmetry.space_group_name_H-M   'P 1'
#
loop_
_entity.id
_entity.type
_entity.pdbx_description
1 polymer ?
#
loop_
_entity_poly.entity_id
_entity_poly.type
_entity_poly.pdbx_seq_one_letter_code
_entity_poly.pdbx_strand_id
1 'polypeptide(L)'
;MRPYWIKEYGNQWNDRFCRDWFDRESQLDRFAVTVFRCPCTLTQSERDRGRFAPDLQCNVIDKKCDTLHHGALHCVRTARPSIGGSGQTCCYDDYGELVQTADTMYGGRPSRAFVYGKHPFKQRLMVPTMSYWLYDIMPFFYCCKWAPGDENSKTCQMFNYWRTSQDCSSYQTPGVATVYGDPHIITFDRYNYTFNGKGEFVLVHTDNAVHKLDIHGRFEQMPNLNGTHLTAVAIRDNISSIVELRLRPVAARWQFQLYLFGDKEMYYFWQPDMRSIQMKGVMLYQPAGIRNMSQIIAMFDSGAGVEISVSPVGSILLNVYLPNTFINNTRGLLGKWSRDINDDLELPDGRSGPRAGPSLTTRDLHDNFANQYRLKETNTPNLGQSLFWHNPVDHSNYDDIKFEPLWDVTAQDLEKHPDVDKVCSDSTACVYDYVVTGDSGYAGQTKKDEAAAELIRRD
;
A
#
# COMPACT_ATOMS: atom_id res chain seq x y z
N MET A 1 39.52 -12.08 4.59
CA MET A 1 39.10 -12.04 6.03
C MET A 1 39.34 -13.36 6.76
N ARG A 2 38.89 -14.52 6.28
CA ARG A 2 39.07 -15.84 6.95
C ARG A 2 40.49 -16.14 7.49
N PRO A 3 41.60 -15.85 6.77
CA PRO A 3 42.95 -16.11 7.30
C PRO A 3 43.34 -15.23 8.49
N TYR A 4 42.83 -14.00 8.55
CA TYR A 4 43.10 -13.04 9.63
C TYR A 4 42.39 -13.46 10.93
N TRP A 5 41.11 -13.85 10.83
CA TRP A 5 40.34 -14.34 11.98
C TRP A 5 40.92 -15.63 12.59
N ILE A 6 41.41 -16.55 11.74
CA ILE A 6 42.09 -17.76 12.19
C ILE A 6 43.38 -17.42 12.95
N LYS A 7 44.13 -16.42 12.48
CA LYS A 7 45.36 -15.97 13.14
C LYS A 7 45.10 -15.34 14.51
N GLU A 8 44.07 -14.52 14.64
CA GLU A 8 43.74 -13.80 15.88
C GLU A 8 43.00 -14.67 16.91
N TYR A 9 42.03 -15.48 16.46
CA TYR A 9 41.06 -16.17 17.34
C TYR A 9 41.18 -17.70 17.30
N GLY A 10 42.12 -18.24 16.52
CA GLY A 10 42.36 -19.68 16.38
C GLY A 10 41.39 -20.38 15.44
N ASN A 11 41.58 -21.68 15.21
CA ASN A 11 40.82 -22.45 14.20
C ASN A 11 39.32 -22.62 14.51
N GLN A 12 38.90 -22.51 15.77
CA GLN A 12 37.51 -22.67 16.22
C GLN A 12 36.78 -21.34 16.49
N TRP A 13 37.28 -20.24 15.93
CA TRP A 13 36.71 -18.91 16.13
C TRP A 13 35.22 -18.85 15.73
N ASN A 14 34.86 -19.52 14.63
CA ASN A 14 33.50 -19.56 14.12
C ASN A 14 32.54 -20.25 15.10
N ASP A 15 32.89 -21.47 15.52
CA ASP A 15 32.09 -22.25 16.47
C ASP A 15 31.93 -21.54 17.82
N ARG A 16 32.96 -20.82 18.29
CA ARG A 16 32.87 -20.03 19.52
C ARG A 16 31.91 -18.86 19.34
N PHE A 17 32.09 -18.07 18.28
CA PHE A 17 31.23 -16.92 17.99
C PHE A 17 29.75 -17.33 17.88
N CYS A 18 29.46 -18.40 17.13
CA CYS A 18 28.08 -18.85 16.91
C CYS A 18 27.44 -19.43 18.17
N ARG A 19 28.21 -20.10 19.03
CA ARG A 19 27.73 -20.52 20.37
C ARG A 19 27.39 -19.33 21.24
N ASP A 20 28.30 -18.37 21.37
CA ASP A 20 28.07 -17.17 22.17
C ASP A 20 26.88 -16.35 21.63
N TRP A 21 26.72 -16.28 20.31
CA TRP A 21 25.56 -15.63 19.69
C TRP A 21 24.26 -16.38 19.99
N PHE A 22 24.23 -17.70 19.84
CA PHE A 22 23.06 -18.53 20.10
C PHE A 22 22.61 -18.44 21.57
N ASP A 23 23.57 -18.45 22.50
CA ASP A 23 23.30 -18.31 23.92
C ASP A 23 22.74 -16.92 24.25
N ARG A 24 23.24 -15.85 23.61
CA ARG A 24 22.65 -14.51 23.73
C ARG A 24 21.24 -14.42 23.16
N GLU A 25 20.98 -15.06 22.02
CA GLU A 25 19.64 -15.10 21.42
C GLU A 25 18.63 -15.78 22.36
N SER A 26 19.05 -16.81 23.10
CA SER A 26 18.21 -17.53 24.06
C SER A 26 17.73 -16.67 25.25
N GLN A 27 18.46 -15.62 25.58
CA GLN A 27 18.16 -14.70 26.68
C GLN A 27 17.29 -13.52 26.23
N LEU A 28 16.98 -13.42 24.94
CA LEU A 28 16.24 -12.31 24.35
C LEU A 28 14.82 -12.74 23.97
N ASP A 29 13.95 -11.75 23.78
CA ASP A 29 12.55 -12.00 23.45
C ASP A 29 12.38 -12.72 22.10
N ARG A 30 11.36 -13.57 22.03
CA ARG A 30 10.95 -14.26 20.80
C ARG A 30 10.27 -13.27 19.85
N PHE A 31 11.06 -12.62 19.01
CA PHE A 31 10.57 -11.57 18.12
C PHE A 31 9.84 -12.08 16.87
N ALA A 32 10.21 -13.28 16.38
CA ALA A 32 9.69 -13.85 15.13
C ALA A 32 8.16 -14.09 15.14
N VAL A 33 7.52 -14.14 16.31
CA VAL A 33 6.05 -14.27 16.41
C VAL A 33 5.31 -12.96 16.13
N THR A 34 6.02 -11.82 16.17
CA THR A 34 5.44 -10.48 16.03
C THR A 34 5.53 -9.90 14.62
N VAL A 35 6.22 -10.59 13.71
CA VAL A 35 6.41 -10.13 12.32
C VAL A 35 5.24 -10.55 11.45
N PHE A 36 5.03 -9.84 10.35
CA PHE A 36 4.02 -10.24 9.36
C PHE A 36 4.37 -11.59 8.73
N ARG A 37 3.34 -12.39 8.44
CA ARG A 37 3.47 -13.71 7.80
C ARG A 37 3.76 -13.57 6.32
N CYS A 38 4.67 -14.40 5.80
CA CYS A 38 5.00 -14.36 4.38
C CYS A 38 3.82 -14.86 3.54
N PRO A 39 3.48 -14.17 2.44
CA PRO A 39 2.58 -14.70 1.43
C PRO A 39 3.12 -16.02 0.86
N CYS A 40 2.23 -16.96 0.52
CA CYS A 40 2.64 -18.27 -0.02
C CYS A 40 3.26 -18.15 -1.41
N THR A 41 2.74 -17.22 -2.23
CA THR A 41 3.18 -17.04 -3.62
C THR A 41 3.64 -15.61 -3.89
N LEU A 42 4.49 -15.46 -4.90
CA LEU A 42 4.95 -14.16 -5.38
C LEU A 42 3.77 -13.26 -5.77
N THR A 43 2.77 -13.81 -6.47
CA THR A 43 1.55 -13.07 -6.85
C THR A 43 0.79 -12.51 -5.65
N GLN A 44 0.67 -13.28 -4.56
CA GLN A 44 0.04 -12.78 -3.34
C GLN A 44 0.85 -11.63 -2.73
N SER A 45 2.18 -11.71 -2.77
CA SER A 45 3.07 -10.66 -2.26
C SER A 45 2.99 -9.37 -3.09
N GLU A 46 2.86 -9.48 -4.41
CA GLU A 46 2.73 -8.32 -5.31
C GLU A 46 1.40 -7.59 -5.16
N ARG A 47 0.36 -8.29 -4.66
CA ARG A 47 -0.94 -7.72 -4.33
C ARG A 47 -0.99 -7.14 -2.92
N ASP A 48 -0.20 -7.65 -1.97
CA ASP A 48 -0.08 -7.12 -0.62
C ASP A 48 0.91 -5.94 -0.53
N ARG A 49 0.63 -4.91 -1.33
CA ARG A 49 1.43 -3.69 -1.41
C ARG A 49 1.35 -2.83 -0.15
N GLY A 50 0.44 -3.12 0.77
CA GLY A 50 0.33 -2.40 2.03
C GLY A 50 1.35 -2.82 3.09
N ARG A 51 1.71 -4.11 3.12
CA ARG A 51 2.64 -4.65 4.13
C ARG A 51 4.02 -4.96 3.58
N PHE A 52 4.11 -5.37 2.32
CA PHE A 52 5.35 -5.82 1.70
C PHE A 52 5.80 -4.90 0.56
N ALA A 53 7.10 -4.60 0.54
CA ALA A 53 7.78 -3.86 -0.51
C ALA A 53 8.90 -4.71 -1.12
N PRO A 54 9.15 -4.65 -2.44
CA PRO A 54 10.28 -5.35 -3.06
C PRO A 54 11.62 -4.98 -2.41
N ASP A 55 12.48 -5.98 -2.20
CA ASP A 55 13.84 -5.76 -1.72
C ASP A 55 14.67 -5.06 -2.79
N LEU A 56 15.34 -3.97 -2.40
CA LEU A 56 16.20 -3.20 -3.32
C LEU A 56 17.42 -4.01 -3.78
N GLN A 57 17.81 -5.04 -3.03
CA GLN A 57 18.94 -5.89 -3.33
C GLN A 57 18.55 -7.22 -3.99
N CYS A 58 17.26 -7.56 -4.03
CA CYS A 58 16.78 -8.80 -4.66
C CYS A 58 15.36 -8.61 -5.19
N ASN A 59 15.27 -8.09 -6.42
CA ASN A 59 14.02 -7.92 -7.14
C ASN A 59 14.20 -8.30 -8.62
N VAL A 60 13.08 -8.44 -9.33
CA VAL A 60 13.02 -8.88 -10.73
C VAL A 60 13.75 -7.96 -11.71
N ILE A 61 13.98 -6.70 -11.34
CA ILE A 61 14.62 -5.69 -12.20
C ILE A 61 16.13 -5.69 -11.97
N ASP A 62 16.57 -5.57 -10.72
CA ASP A 62 17.98 -5.43 -10.36
C ASP A 62 18.70 -6.80 -10.30
N LYS A 63 17.99 -7.89 -9.99
CA LYS A 63 18.45 -9.30 -9.93
C LYS A 63 19.78 -9.52 -9.19
N LYS A 64 20.00 -8.86 -8.05
CA LYS A 64 21.24 -8.97 -7.23
C LYS A 64 21.14 -9.96 -6.05
N CYS A 65 20.31 -11.00 -6.21
CA CYS A 65 19.92 -11.91 -5.12
C CYS A 65 21.05 -12.80 -4.59
N ASP A 66 22.05 -13.15 -5.40
CA ASP A 66 23.06 -14.17 -5.12
C ASP A 66 23.92 -13.96 -3.86
N THR A 67 23.98 -12.71 -3.38
CA THR A 67 24.76 -12.38 -2.18
C THR A 67 24.17 -13.01 -0.91
N LEU A 68 22.86 -12.84 -0.71
CA LEU A 68 22.13 -13.26 0.50
C LEU A 68 21.07 -14.34 0.26
N HIS A 69 20.53 -14.39 -0.96
CA HIS A 69 19.37 -15.19 -1.36
C HIS A 69 19.64 -15.86 -2.71
N HIS A 70 20.71 -16.66 -2.78
CA HIS A 70 21.09 -17.36 -4.01
C HIS A 70 19.98 -18.33 -4.45
N GLY A 71 19.62 -18.26 -5.74
CA GLY A 71 18.51 -19.03 -6.31
C GLY A 71 17.13 -18.39 -6.17
N ALA A 72 16.99 -17.28 -5.45
CA ALA A 72 15.72 -16.54 -5.40
C ALA A 72 15.54 -15.66 -6.64
N LEU A 73 14.32 -15.63 -7.19
CA LEU A 73 13.93 -14.72 -8.28
C LEU A 73 13.61 -13.32 -7.74
N HIS A 74 12.86 -13.26 -6.63
CA HIS A 74 12.37 -12.02 -6.05
C HIS A 74 12.23 -12.16 -4.54
N CYS A 75 12.65 -11.14 -3.80
CA CYS A 75 12.37 -11.04 -2.37
C CYS A 75 11.58 -9.77 -2.08
N VAL A 76 10.66 -9.88 -1.13
CA VAL A 76 9.94 -8.76 -0.53
C VAL A 76 10.32 -8.62 0.93
N ARG A 77 10.25 -7.40 1.43
CA ARG A 77 10.49 -7.05 2.83
C ARG A 77 9.28 -6.35 3.39
N THR A 78 9.05 -6.52 4.69
CA THR A 78 8.05 -5.71 5.38
C THR A 78 8.44 -4.24 5.31
N ALA A 79 7.49 -3.38 4.97
CA ALA A 79 7.72 -1.95 4.87
C ALA A 79 7.84 -1.27 6.25
N ARG A 80 7.22 -1.88 7.27
CA ARG A 80 7.16 -1.36 8.63
C ARG A 80 7.68 -2.38 9.64
N PRO A 81 8.29 -1.92 10.74
CA PRO A 81 8.76 -2.81 11.80
C PRO A 81 7.59 -3.35 12.62
N SER A 82 7.77 -4.52 13.22
CA SER A 82 6.86 -5.00 14.26
C SER A 82 6.89 -4.10 15.51
N ILE A 83 5.99 -4.39 16.47
CA ILE A 83 5.98 -3.71 17.78
C ILE A 83 7.37 -3.78 18.46
N GLY A 84 8.10 -4.89 18.29
CA GLY A 84 9.46 -5.07 18.82
C GLY A 84 10.59 -4.44 18.00
N GLY A 85 10.31 -3.85 16.83
CA GLY A 85 11.35 -3.31 15.95
C GLY A 85 11.94 -4.34 14.98
N SER A 86 11.27 -5.47 14.77
CA SER A 86 11.71 -6.55 13.89
C SER A 86 11.14 -6.44 12.49
N GLY A 87 11.84 -7.02 11.51
CA GLY A 87 11.42 -7.06 10.11
C GLY A 87 11.22 -8.50 9.63
N GLN A 88 10.63 -8.63 8.45
CA GLN A 88 10.51 -9.91 7.75
C GLN A 88 10.98 -9.74 6.31
N THR A 89 11.73 -10.72 5.81
CA THR A 89 12.07 -10.86 4.40
C THR A 89 11.50 -12.18 3.88
N CYS A 90 10.74 -12.14 2.79
CA CYS A 90 10.14 -13.30 2.14
C CYS A 90 10.74 -13.41 0.74
N CYS A 91 11.24 -14.58 0.36
CA CYS A 91 11.90 -14.78 -0.93
C CYS A 91 11.20 -15.87 -1.70
N TYR A 92 11.09 -15.69 -3.01
CA TYR A 92 10.38 -16.57 -3.92
C TYR A 92 11.34 -17.11 -4.98
N ASP A 93 11.15 -18.36 -5.36
CA ASP A 93 11.89 -19.02 -6.44
C ASP A 93 11.34 -18.61 -7.83
N ASP A 94 11.82 -19.26 -8.88
CA ASP A 94 11.40 -19.04 -10.27
C ASP A 94 9.98 -19.56 -10.58
N TYR A 95 9.45 -20.47 -9.76
CA TYR A 95 8.04 -20.89 -9.79
C TYR A 95 7.12 -19.95 -9.02
N GLY A 96 7.69 -18.99 -8.28
CA GLY A 96 6.95 -18.04 -7.45
C GLY A 96 6.50 -18.62 -6.12
N GLU A 97 7.11 -19.70 -5.66
CA GLU A 97 6.85 -20.34 -4.36
C GLU A 97 7.81 -19.81 -3.27
N LEU A 98 7.31 -19.76 -2.03
CA LEU A 98 8.08 -19.25 -0.90
C LEU A 98 9.26 -20.16 -0.55
N VAL A 99 10.48 -19.65 -0.67
CA VAL A 99 11.72 -20.35 -0.28
C VAL A 99 11.93 -20.25 1.22
N GLN A 100 12.00 -21.41 1.89
CA GLN A 100 12.15 -21.51 3.33
C GLN A 100 13.60 -21.81 3.74
N THR A 101 13.97 -21.36 4.94
CA THR A 101 15.28 -21.65 5.57
C THR A 101 15.43 -23.11 5.99
N ALA A 102 14.34 -23.88 5.98
CA ALA A 102 14.35 -25.32 6.22
C ALA A 102 14.94 -26.09 5.03
N ASP A 103 14.70 -25.59 3.81
CA ASP A 103 15.17 -26.25 2.58
C ASP A 103 16.55 -25.74 2.15
N THR A 104 16.80 -24.43 2.29
CA THR A 104 18.08 -23.82 1.90
C THR A 104 18.46 -22.70 2.88
N MET A 105 19.75 -22.46 3.08
CA MET A 105 20.18 -21.30 3.89
C MET A 105 19.90 -19.93 3.25
N TYR A 106 19.39 -19.91 2.02
CA TYR A 106 19.10 -18.72 1.21
C TYR A 106 17.64 -18.28 1.27
N GLY A 107 16.79 -19.01 1.99
CA GLY A 107 15.38 -18.67 2.16
C GLY A 107 15.13 -17.30 2.82
N GLY A 108 13.87 -16.85 2.71
CA GLY A 108 13.40 -15.64 3.39
C GLY A 108 13.41 -15.84 4.92
N ARG A 109 13.72 -14.80 5.70
CA ARG A 109 13.90 -14.93 7.15
C ARG A 109 13.46 -13.68 7.91
N PRO A 110 13.01 -13.84 9.17
CA PRO A 110 12.76 -12.73 10.07
C PRO A 110 14.07 -12.10 10.52
N SER A 111 14.10 -10.79 10.60
CA SER A 111 15.23 -10.03 11.14
C SER A 111 14.87 -9.45 12.50
N ARG A 112 15.77 -9.58 13.47
CA ARG A 112 15.51 -9.01 14.80
C ARG A 112 15.40 -7.51 14.73
N ALA A 113 16.31 -6.88 14.00
CA ALA A 113 16.27 -5.45 13.79
C ALA A 113 15.74 -5.14 12.39
N PHE A 114 14.83 -4.18 12.31
CA PHE A 114 14.32 -3.69 11.05
C PHE A 114 15.40 -2.90 10.31
N VAL A 115 15.55 -3.13 9.00
CA VAL A 115 16.63 -2.55 8.20
C VAL A 115 16.63 -1.03 8.20
N TYR A 116 15.44 -0.40 8.16
CA TYR A 116 15.29 1.05 8.21
C TYR A 116 15.19 1.61 9.64
N GLY A 117 15.33 0.75 10.66
CA GLY A 117 15.24 1.12 12.07
C GLY A 117 13.83 1.51 12.50
N LYS A 118 13.67 1.77 13.80
CA LYS A 118 12.39 2.16 14.41
C LYS A 118 12.61 3.41 15.23
N HIS A 119 11.74 4.41 15.09
CA HIS A 119 11.82 5.58 15.94
C HIS A 119 11.46 5.21 17.40
N PRO A 120 12.23 5.64 18.42
CA PRO A 120 13.40 6.51 18.37
C PRO A 120 14.72 5.78 18.06
N PHE A 121 15.53 6.33 17.14
CA PHE A 121 16.78 5.72 16.67
C PHE A 121 17.94 5.69 17.69
N LYS A 122 17.73 6.17 18.92
CA LYS A 122 18.77 6.25 19.97
C LYS A 122 18.79 5.04 20.90
N GLN A 123 17.97 4.03 20.63
CA GLN A 123 17.88 2.82 21.45
C GLN A 123 18.55 1.62 20.77
N ARG A 124 18.94 0.62 21.57
CA ARG A 124 19.45 -0.66 21.08
C ARG A 124 18.41 -1.30 20.15
N LEU A 125 18.85 -1.95 19.06
CA LEU A 125 18.02 -2.57 18.01
C LEU A 125 17.24 -1.58 17.11
N MET A 126 17.18 -0.31 17.47
CA MET A 126 16.39 0.69 16.75
C MET A 126 17.20 1.50 15.73
N VAL A 127 18.55 1.42 15.77
CA VAL A 127 19.43 2.15 14.85
C VAL A 127 19.32 1.54 13.44
N PRO A 128 18.93 2.33 12.41
CA PRO A 128 18.82 1.87 11.03
C PRO A 128 20.14 1.28 10.52
N THR A 129 20.07 0.25 9.68
CA THR A 129 21.20 -0.47 9.04
C THR A 129 22.20 -1.12 9.99
N MET A 130 22.73 -0.40 10.98
CA MET A 130 23.74 -0.89 11.92
C MET A 130 23.20 -2.00 12.82
N SER A 131 22.00 -1.83 13.37
CA SER A 131 21.38 -2.88 14.20
C SER A 131 21.11 -4.13 13.38
N TYR A 132 20.50 -3.96 12.20
CA TYR A 132 20.26 -5.06 11.28
C TYR A 132 21.55 -5.79 10.89
N TRP A 133 22.62 -5.04 10.62
CA TRP A 133 23.90 -5.64 10.28
C TRP A 133 24.49 -6.45 11.44
N LEU A 134 24.49 -5.90 12.65
CA LEU A 134 25.07 -6.54 13.83
C LEU A 134 24.33 -7.81 14.28
N TYR A 135 22.99 -7.80 14.23
CA TYR A 135 22.18 -8.89 14.79
C TYR A 135 21.70 -9.93 13.77
N ASP A 136 21.68 -9.59 12.48
CA ASP A 136 21.12 -10.47 11.45
C ASP A 136 22.12 -10.79 10.33
N ILE A 137 22.82 -9.78 9.79
CA ILE A 137 23.77 -9.99 8.67
C ILE A 137 25.09 -10.62 9.12
N MET A 138 25.75 -10.05 10.13
CA MET A 138 27.05 -10.52 10.60
C MET A 138 26.99 -11.99 11.10
N PRO A 139 26.00 -12.40 11.93
CA PRO A 139 25.90 -13.79 12.34
C PRO A 139 25.62 -14.75 11.19
N PHE A 140 24.86 -14.33 10.16
CA PHE A 140 24.68 -15.15 8.96
C PHE A 140 25.98 -15.43 8.22
N PHE A 141 26.80 -14.39 8.01
CA PHE A 141 28.09 -14.58 7.34
C PHE A 141 29.00 -15.50 8.13
N TYR A 142 29.05 -15.34 9.46
CA TYR A 142 29.96 -16.09 10.29
C TYR A 142 29.47 -17.54 10.42
N CYS A 143 28.21 -17.74 10.79
CA CYS A 143 27.65 -19.04 11.13
C CYS A 143 27.20 -19.88 9.94
N CYS A 144 26.86 -19.28 8.80
CA CYS A 144 26.45 -19.99 7.58
C CYS A 144 27.44 -19.79 6.43
N LYS A 145 27.55 -18.58 5.86
CA LYS A 145 28.28 -18.35 4.59
C LYS A 145 29.78 -18.66 4.68
N TRP A 146 30.41 -18.52 5.84
CA TRP A 146 31.84 -18.79 6.04
C TRP A 146 32.11 -20.06 6.85
N ALA A 147 31.06 -20.80 7.19
CA ALA A 147 31.18 -22.05 7.91
C ALA A 147 31.68 -23.18 6.99
N PRO A 148 32.56 -24.07 7.48
CA PRO A 148 32.91 -25.27 6.73
C PRO A 148 31.68 -26.18 6.62
N GLY A 149 31.30 -26.57 5.40
CA GLY A 149 30.10 -27.36 5.13
C GLY A 149 28.83 -26.55 4.86
N ASP A 150 28.97 -25.23 4.67
CA ASP A 150 27.91 -24.31 4.26
C ASP A 150 26.60 -24.51 5.03
N GLU A 151 25.50 -24.83 4.35
CA GLU A 151 24.16 -25.01 4.93
C GLU A 151 24.04 -26.19 5.90
N ASN A 152 24.85 -27.23 5.71
CA ASN A 152 24.83 -28.45 6.53
C ASN A 152 25.70 -28.31 7.80
N SER A 153 26.35 -27.17 7.99
CA SER A 153 27.15 -26.91 9.18
C SER A 153 26.28 -26.79 10.44
N LYS A 154 26.76 -27.33 11.56
CA LYS A 154 26.08 -27.20 12.87
C LYS A 154 25.89 -25.72 13.25
N THR A 155 26.85 -24.87 12.91
CA THR A 155 26.77 -23.42 13.16
C THR A 155 25.64 -22.77 12.36
N CYS A 156 25.38 -23.22 11.13
CA CYS A 156 24.29 -22.64 10.33
C CYS A 156 22.92 -23.09 10.85
N GLN A 157 22.79 -24.34 11.30
CA GLN A 157 21.58 -24.82 11.97
C GLN A 157 21.27 -24.02 13.24
N MET A 158 22.30 -23.64 14.02
CA MET A 158 22.13 -22.75 15.17
C MET A 158 21.61 -21.37 14.78
N PHE A 159 22.10 -20.81 13.67
CA PHE A 159 21.58 -19.55 13.13
C PHE A 159 20.12 -19.68 12.68
N ASN A 160 19.81 -20.71 11.89
CA ASN A 160 18.47 -20.95 11.36
C ASN A 160 17.46 -21.17 12.48
N TYR A 161 17.81 -21.81 13.59
CA TYR A 161 16.89 -21.99 14.73
C TYR A 161 16.25 -20.70 15.24
N TRP A 162 17.00 -19.59 15.29
CA TRP A 162 16.49 -18.27 15.72
C TRP A 162 16.02 -17.38 14.57
N ARG A 163 16.25 -17.81 13.32
CA ARG A 163 15.95 -17.06 12.09
C ARG A 163 15.11 -17.89 11.13
N THR A 164 14.34 -18.84 11.65
CA THR A 164 13.50 -19.72 10.85
C THR A 164 12.47 -18.89 10.09
N SER A 165 12.37 -19.13 8.78
CA SER A 165 11.28 -18.61 7.96
C SER A 165 9.95 -18.84 8.64
N GLN A 166 9.07 -17.85 8.53
CA GLN A 166 7.68 -18.08 8.90
C GLN A 166 7.00 -18.78 7.72
N ASP A 167 6.26 -19.84 8.01
CA ASP A 167 5.39 -20.48 7.03
C ASP A 167 4.24 -19.53 6.63
N CYS A 168 3.59 -19.85 5.52
CA CYS A 168 2.50 -19.06 4.99
C CYS A 168 1.10 -19.49 5.49
N SER A 169 1.03 -20.49 6.38
CA SER A 169 -0.22 -21.09 6.87
C SER A 169 -1.19 -20.11 7.53
N SER A 170 -0.67 -19.02 8.09
CA SER A 170 -1.43 -17.96 8.76
C SER A 170 -1.40 -16.63 8.01
N TYR A 171 -0.92 -16.62 6.76
CA TYR A 171 -1.02 -15.46 5.89
C TYR A 171 -2.49 -15.18 5.56
N GLN A 172 -2.84 -13.91 5.54
CA GLN A 172 -4.19 -13.44 5.23
C GLN A 172 -4.09 -12.36 4.16
N THR A 173 -4.81 -12.53 3.06
CA THR A 173 -4.89 -11.52 2.01
C THR A 173 -5.51 -10.23 2.54
N PRO A 174 -5.03 -9.05 2.12
CA PRO A 174 -5.66 -7.78 2.48
C PRO A 174 -6.97 -7.59 1.71
N GLY A 175 -7.92 -6.87 2.33
CA GLY A 175 -9.08 -6.32 1.61
C GLY A 175 -8.62 -5.17 0.71
N VAL A 176 -9.23 -5.05 -0.47
CA VAL A 176 -8.88 -4.02 -1.45
C VAL A 176 -10.13 -3.27 -1.88
N ALA A 177 -10.07 -1.94 -1.84
CA ALA A 177 -11.07 -1.04 -2.38
C ALA A 177 -10.41 -0.07 -3.37
N THR A 178 -11.15 0.34 -4.39
CA THR A 178 -10.58 1.07 -5.55
C THR A 178 -11.43 2.29 -5.92
N VAL A 179 -10.77 3.37 -6.31
CA VAL A 179 -11.38 4.55 -6.97
C VAL A 179 -10.68 4.79 -8.30
N TYR A 180 -11.43 4.91 -9.38
CA TYR A 180 -10.93 5.03 -10.75
C TYR A 180 -11.91 5.81 -11.64
N GLY A 181 -11.51 6.23 -12.84
CA GLY A 181 -12.42 6.95 -13.77
C GLY A 181 -12.96 8.27 -13.20
N ASP A 182 -14.24 8.57 -13.47
CA ASP A 182 -14.90 9.83 -13.13
C ASP A 182 -15.95 9.77 -11.98
N PRO A 183 -15.45 9.78 -10.74
CA PRO A 183 -14.95 8.56 -10.15
C PRO A 183 -16.04 7.46 -10.01
N HIS A 184 -15.65 6.25 -10.37
CA HIS A 184 -16.28 5.01 -9.92
C HIS A 184 -15.57 4.47 -8.69
N ILE A 185 -16.35 3.82 -7.82
CA ILE A 185 -15.90 3.32 -6.54
C ILE A 185 -16.28 1.85 -6.44
N ILE A 186 -15.30 1.03 -6.07
CA ILE A 186 -15.49 -0.36 -5.65
C ILE A 186 -15.12 -0.44 -4.17
N THR A 187 -16.12 -0.71 -3.32
CA THR A 187 -15.93 -0.87 -1.87
C THR A 187 -15.16 -2.15 -1.52
N PHE A 188 -14.76 -2.29 -0.26
CA PHE A 188 -14.11 -3.52 0.23
C PHE A 188 -14.98 -4.76 0.07
N ASP A 189 -16.31 -4.60 0.18
CA ASP A 189 -17.32 -5.66 0.01
C ASP A 189 -17.92 -5.74 -1.38
N ARG A 190 -17.25 -5.10 -2.35
CA ARG A 190 -17.46 -5.29 -3.79
C ARG A 190 -18.68 -4.57 -4.35
N TYR A 191 -19.25 -3.62 -3.61
CA TYR A 191 -20.25 -2.72 -4.16
C TYR A 191 -19.60 -1.76 -5.15
N ASN A 192 -20.05 -1.81 -6.41
CA ASN A 192 -19.58 -0.95 -7.49
C ASN A 192 -20.63 0.13 -7.76
N TYR A 193 -20.25 1.41 -7.67
CA TYR A 193 -21.14 2.54 -7.92
C TYR A 193 -20.37 3.76 -8.42
N THR A 194 -21.08 4.67 -9.10
CA THR A 194 -20.53 5.94 -9.60
C THR A 194 -20.89 7.07 -8.65
N PHE A 195 -19.94 7.98 -8.39
CA PHE A 195 -20.16 9.13 -7.52
C PHE A 195 -19.49 10.40 -8.05
N ASN A 196 -20.25 11.31 -8.65
CA ASN A 196 -19.69 12.56 -9.16
C ASN A 196 -19.95 13.76 -8.25
N GLY A 197 -19.23 13.84 -7.13
CA GLY A 197 -19.20 15.03 -6.27
C GLY A 197 -17.95 15.89 -6.52
N LYS A 198 -18.09 17.22 -6.37
CA LYS A 198 -16.97 18.17 -6.34
C LYS A 198 -16.70 18.61 -4.90
N GLY A 199 -15.56 18.25 -4.34
CA GLY A 199 -15.20 18.54 -2.95
C GLY A 199 -14.21 17.54 -2.34
N GLU A 200 -14.06 17.60 -1.03
CA GLU A 200 -13.24 16.67 -0.24
C GLU A 200 -14.14 15.71 0.51
N PHE A 201 -13.83 14.40 0.48
CA PHE A 201 -14.68 13.36 1.05
C PHE A 201 -13.85 12.34 1.84
N VAL A 202 -14.49 11.74 2.84
CA VAL A 202 -13.93 10.60 3.58
C VAL A 202 -14.07 9.33 2.75
N LEU A 203 -12.95 8.76 2.32
CA LEU A 203 -12.91 7.47 1.63
C LEU A 203 -12.93 6.32 2.64
N VAL A 204 -12.09 6.41 3.67
CA VAL A 204 -12.05 5.48 4.80
C VAL A 204 -11.86 6.27 6.08
N HIS A 205 -12.63 5.93 7.09
CA HIS A 205 -12.47 6.39 8.45
C HIS A 205 -12.67 5.21 9.39
N THR A 206 -11.79 5.07 10.37
CA THR A 206 -11.93 4.07 11.45
C THR A 206 -11.71 4.75 12.79
N ASP A 207 -12.66 4.58 13.72
CA ASP A 207 -12.58 5.15 15.07
C ASP A 207 -12.53 4.04 16.13
N ASN A 208 -11.55 3.15 15.99
CA ASN A 208 -11.26 2.11 16.96
C ASN A 208 -10.00 2.48 17.75
N ALA A 209 -9.96 2.18 19.05
CA ALA A 209 -8.80 2.45 19.92
C ALA A 209 -7.49 1.84 19.39
N VAL A 210 -7.58 0.74 18.64
CA VAL A 210 -6.42 0.03 18.05
C VAL A 210 -6.16 0.43 16.60
N HIS A 211 -7.21 0.73 15.85
CA HIS A 211 -7.16 0.97 14.41
C HIS A 211 -7.80 2.33 14.10
N LYS A 212 -6.98 3.38 14.11
CA LYS A 212 -7.39 4.74 13.70
C LYS A 212 -6.77 5.06 12.35
N LEU A 213 -7.60 5.19 11.33
CA LEU A 213 -7.16 5.43 9.97
C LEU A 213 -8.13 6.40 9.31
N ASP A 214 -7.59 7.45 8.72
CA ASP A 214 -8.31 8.45 7.96
C ASP A 214 -7.69 8.52 6.55
N ILE A 215 -8.49 8.23 5.53
CA ILE A 215 -8.13 8.35 4.11
C ILE A 215 -9.16 9.28 3.47
N HIS A 216 -8.71 10.43 3.01
CA HIS A 216 -9.55 11.45 2.39
C HIS A 216 -9.20 11.59 0.90
N GLY A 217 -10.22 11.78 0.07
CA GLY A 217 -10.09 12.01 -1.36
C GLY A 217 -10.60 13.40 -1.73
N ARG A 218 -9.92 14.07 -2.66
CA ARG A 218 -10.38 15.33 -3.26
C ARG A 218 -10.77 15.09 -4.70
N PHE A 219 -12.02 15.42 -5.02
CA PHE A 219 -12.56 15.33 -6.36
C PHE A 219 -12.78 16.73 -6.93
N GLU A 220 -12.19 17.01 -8.08
CA GLU A 220 -12.33 18.29 -8.79
C GLU A 220 -13.01 18.08 -10.14
N GLN A 221 -13.73 19.12 -10.59
CA GLN A 221 -14.40 19.12 -11.87
C GLN A 221 -13.40 19.10 -13.02
N MET A 222 -13.66 18.26 -14.02
CA MET A 222 -12.90 18.29 -15.26
C MET A 222 -13.18 19.57 -16.06
N PRO A 223 -12.20 20.15 -16.77
CA PRO A 223 -12.39 21.40 -17.50
C PRO A 223 -13.55 21.33 -18.50
N ASN A 224 -14.58 22.17 -18.30
CA ASN A 224 -15.78 22.30 -19.16
C ASN A 224 -16.67 21.04 -19.26
N LEU A 225 -16.58 20.12 -18.31
CA LEU A 225 -17.39 18.89 -18.30
C LEU A 225 -18.18 18.78 -16.99
N ASN A 226 -19.30 18.05 -17.03
CA ASN A 226 -20.16 17.78 -15.87
C ASN A 226 -19.76 16.46 -15.18
N GLY A 227 -18.46 16.24 -15.02
CA GLY A 227 -17.86 15.10 -14.35
C GLY A 227 -16.69 15.52 -13.48
N THR A 228 -16.37 14.73 -12.45
CA THR A 228 -15.26 14.99 -11.54
C THR A 228 -14.24 13.87 -11.61
N HIS A 229 -13.03 14.10 -11.11
CA HIS A 229 -12.01 13.06 -10.96
C HIS A 229 -11.20 13.27 -9.70
N LEU A 230 -10.59 12.19 -9.22
CA LEU A 230 -9.72 12.22 -8.05
C LEU A 230 -8.43 12.98 -8.38
N THR A 231 -8.18 14.09 -7.68
CA THR A 231 -6.98 14.92 -7.87
C THR A 231 -6.00 14.85 -6.71
N ALA A 232 -6.46 14.51 -5.50
CA ALA A 232 -5.58 14.36 -4.36
C ALA A 232 -6.10 13.35 -3.34
N VAL A 233 -5.17 12.76 -2.59
CA VAL A 233 -5.47 11.84 -1.48
C VAL A 233 -4.62 12.24 -0.27
N ALA A 234 -5.24 12.36 0.90
CA ALA A 234 -4.57 12.63 2.16
C ALA A 234 -4.85 11.51 3.16
N ILE A 235 -3.82 11.08 3.88
CA ILE A 235 -3.87 9.86 4.69
C ILE A 235 -3.19 10.10 6.04
N ARG A 236 -3.80 9.55 7.09
CA ARG A 236 -3.23 9.50 8.44
C ARG A 236 -3.60 8.18 9.13
N ASP A 237 -2.59 7.49 9.65
CA ASP A 237 -2.75 6.30 10.47
C ASP A 237 -2.37 6.61 11.92
N ASN A 238 -3.38 6.71 12.78
CA ASN A 238 -3.25 6.97 14.21
C ASN A 238 -2.41 8.23 14.51
N ILE A 239 -1.16 8.04 14.94
CA ILE A 239 -0.21 9.11 15.28
C ILE A 239 0.89 9.30 14.23
N SER A 240 0.71 8.75 13.02
CA SER A 240 1.62 8.94 11.89
C SER A 240 1.69 10.40 11.45
N SER A 241 2.71 10.70 10.67
CA SER A 241 2.74 11.88 9.80
C SER A 241 1.56 11.85 8.82
N ILE A 242 1.05 13.02 8.46
CA ILE A 242 0.02 13.15 7.41
C ILE A 242 0.74 13.11 6.06
N VAL A 243 0.33 12.16 5.22
CA VAL A 243 0.81 12.05 3.84
C VAL A 243 -0.26 12.63 2.93
N GLU A 244 0.15 13.50 2.03
CA GLU A 244 -0.74 14.08 1.03
C GLU A 244 -0.10 13.96 -0.36
N LEU A 245 -0.84 13.35 -1.29
CA LEU A 245 -0.42 13.10 -2.67
C LEU A 245 -1.38 13.86 -3.58
N ARG A 246 -0.85 14.80 -4.38
CA ARG A 246 -1.65 15.63 -5.31
C ARG A 246 -1.22 15.41 -6.74
N LEU A 247 -2.17 15.36 -7.64
CA LEU A 247 -1.92 15.41 -9.07
C LEU A 247 -1.36 16.78 -9.44
N ARG A 248 -0.23 16.81 -10.17
CA ARG A 248 0.33 18.08 -10.64
C ARG A 248 -0.54 18.67 -11.75
N PRO A 249 -0.55 19.99 -11.97
CA PRO A 249 -1.16 20.57 -13.17
C PRO A 249 -0.47 20.09 -14.44
N VAL A 250 -1.19 19.99 -15.56
CA VAL A 250 -0.65 19.48 -16.86
C VAL A 250 0.65 20.18 -17.26
N ALA A 251 0.73 21.51 -17.10
CA ALA A 251 1.93 22.30 -17.40
C ALA A 251 3.18 21.91 -16.56
N ALA A 252 2.98 21.32 -15.38
CA ALA A 252 4.04 20.90 -14.47
C ALA A 252 4.32 19.39 -14.51
N ARG A 253 3.63 18.60 -15.35
CA ARG A 253 3.75 17.13 -15.45
C ARG A 253 4.92 16.63 -16.32
N TRP A 254 5.81 17.50 -16.79
CA TRP A 254 6.88 17.12 -17.72
C TRP A 254 7.91 16.14 -17.13
N GLN A 255 8.17 16.18 -15.81
CA GLN A 255 9.10 15.26 -15.14
C GLN A 255 8.40 14.37 -14.11
N PHE A 256 7.73 14.98 -13.14
CA PHE A 256 6.99 14.26 -12.10
C PHE A 256 5.49 14.45 -12.30
N GLN A 257 4.68 13.42 -12.05
CA GLN A 257 3.22 13.46 -12.20
C GLN A 257 2.50 13.89 -10.91
N LEU A 258 3.08 13.58 -9.74
CA LEU A 258 2.51 13.85 -8.42
C LEU A 258 3.37 14.84 -7.62
N TYR A 259 2.71 15.67 -6.81
CA TYR A 259 3.31 16.30 -5.64
C TYR A 259 3.14 15.39 -4.44
N LEU A 260 4.20 15.23 -3.66
CA LEU A 260 4.20 14.46 -2.43
C LEU A 260 4.49 15.39 -1.26
N PHE A 261 3.59 15.41 -0.29
CA PHE A 261 3.72 16.16 0.95
C PHE A 261 3.71 15.22 2.15
N GLY A 262 4.54 15.53 3.14
CA GLY A 262 4.57 14.89 4.44
C GLY A 262 4.62 15.95 5.53
N ASP A 263 3.60 16.01 6.40
CA ASP A 263 3.47 17.06 7.43
C ASP A 263 3.66 18.49 6.89
N LYS A 264 3.10 18.78 5.70
CA LYS A 264 3.17 20.07 4.98
C LYS A 264 4.52 20.39 4.32
N GLU A 265 5.48 19.47 4.34
CA GLU A 265 6.74 19.59 3.62
C GLU A 265 6.72 18.77 2.33
N MET A 266 7.31 19.29 1.25
CA MET A 266 7.41 18.55 -0.01
C MET A 266 8.57 17.56 -0.04
N TYR A 267 8.32 16.39 -0.58
CA TYR A 267 9.31 15.33 -0.79
C TYR A 267 9.35 14.91 -2.27
N TYR A 268 10.52 14.47 -2.72
CA TYR A 268 10.70 13.95 -4.07
C TYR A 268 11.72 12.81 -4.07
N PHE A 269 11.57 11.88 -5.00
CA PHE A 269 12.52 10.81 -5.26
C PHE A 269 13.59 11.30 -6.25
N TRP A 270 14.50 12.16 -5.77
CA TRP A 270 15.50 12.86 -6.60
C TRP A 270 16.57 11.93 -7.18
N GLN A 271 16.90 10.85 -6.48
CA GLN A 271 17.97 9.92 -6.85
C GLN A 271 17.38 8.54 -7.18
N PRO A 272 17.90 7.83 -8.20
CA PRO A 272 17.47 6.47 -8.53
C PRO A 272 17.59 5.47 -7.36
N ASP A 273 18.51 5.77 -6.44
CA ASP A 273 18.87 4.96 -5.28
C ASP A 273 17.92 5.23 -4.10
N MET A 274 17.32 6.43 -4.06
CA MET A 274 16.30 6.80 -3.10
C MET A 274 14.96 6.29 -3.64
N ARG A 275 14.60 5.05 -3.28
CA ARG A 275 13.32 4.44 -3.66
C ARG A 275 12.31 4.40 -2.52
N SER A 276 12.73 4.76 -1.31
CA SER A 276 11.84 4.82 -0.15
C SER A 276 12.15 6.02 0.74
N ILE A 277 11.09 6.64 1.27
CA ILE A 277 11.17 7.73 2.24
C ILE A 277 10.47 7.25 3.52
N GLN A 278 11.14 7.38 4.65
CA GLN A 278 10.64 6.95 5.96
C GLN A 278 10.24 8.17 6.77
N MET A 279 8.99 8.19 7.23
CA MET A 279 8.47 9.19 8.14
C MET A 279 7.93 8.53 9.42
N LYS A 280 7.43 9.34 10.35
CA LYS A 280 6.79 8.82 11.56
C LYS A 280 5.54 8.04 11.17
N GLY A 281 5.52 6.75 11.48
CA GLY A 281 4.35 5.89 11.24
C GLY A 281 4.06 5.50 9.79
N VAL A 282 4.87 5.94 8.81
CA VAL A 282 4.63 5.67 7.39
C VAL A 282 5.92 5.53 6.59
N MET A 283 5.92 4.60 5.65
CA MET A 283 6.93 4.45 4.60
C MET A 283 6.30 4.77 3.25
N LEU A 284 6.95 5.61 2.46
CA LEU A 284 6.57 5.89 1.09
C LEU A 284 7.56 5.18 0.17
N TYR A 285 7.04 4.50 -0.84
CA TYR A 285 7.82 3.69 -1.77
C TYR A 285 7.43 4.00 -3.22
N GLN A 286 8.45 4.14 -4.07
CA GLN A 286 8.27 4.21 -5.52
C GLN A 286 8.72 2.88 -6.15
N PRO A 287 7.83 2.18 -6.88
CA PRO A 287 8.17 0.94 -7.56
C PRO A 287 9.38 1.06 -8.50
N ALA A 288 10.15 -0.02 -8.56
CA ALA A 288 11.30 -0.10 -9.45
C ALA A 288 10.87 0.01 -10.93
N GLY A 289 11.65 0.75 -11.73
CA GLY A 289 11.33 1.04 -13.13
C GLY A 289 10.58 2.35 -13.36
N ILE A 290 9.95 2.91 -12.31
CA ILE A 290 9.26 4.20 -12.36
C ILE A 290 10.19 5.30 -11.84
N ARG A 291 10.24 6.44 -12.54
CA ARG A 291 11.09 7.59 -12.18
C ARG A 291 10.38 8.95 -12.21
N ASN A 292 9.16 8.98 -12.72
CA ASN A 292 8.34 10.17 -12.90
C ASN A 292 7.30 10.34 -11.78
N MET A 293 7.43 9.65 -10.64
CA MET A 293 6.46 9.68 -9.54
C MET A 293 5.01 9.49 -10.01
N SER A 294 4.80 8.66 -11.05
CA SER A 294 3.46 8.32 -11.52
C SER A 294 2.79 7.25 -10.68
N GLN A 295 3.55 6.53 -9.86
CA GLN A 295 3.03 5.54 -8.94
C GLN A 295 3.77 5.63 -7.61
N ILE A 296 3.03 5.82 -6.53
CA ILE A 296 3.56 5.92 -5.16
C ILE A 296 2.70 5.04 -4.26
N ILE A 297 3.36 4.30 -3.37
CA ILE A 297 2.72 3.43 -2.40
C ILE A 297 3.07 3.92 -1.00
N ALA A 298 2.06 4.23 -0.19
CA ALA A 298 2.17 4.58 1.21
C ALA A 298 1.81 3.38 2.08
N MET A 299 2.70 3.02 3.00
CA MET A 299 2.58 1.84 3.87
C MET A 299 2.66 2.27 5.34
N PHE A 300 1.62 1.97 6.12
CA PHE A 300 1.43 2.47 7.48
C PHE A 300 1.69 1.40 8.56
N ASP A 301 1.93 1.84 9.80
CA ASP A 301 2.23 0.95 10.94
C ASP A 301 1.09 -0.01 11.28
N SER A 302 -0.16 0.38 11.02
CA SER A 302 -1.32 -0.52 11.16
C SER A 302 -1.37 -1.65 10.12
N GLY A 303 -0.49 -1.63 9.13
CA GLY A 303 -0.49 -2.54 7.98
C GLY A 303 -1.40 -2.07 6.84
N ALA A 304 -2.08 -0.92 7.00
CA ALA A 304 -2.81 -0.29 5.91
C ALA A 304 -1.84 0.20 4.81
N GLY A 305 -2.27 0.03 3.56
CA GLY A 305 -1.56 0.47 2.37
C GLY A 305 -2.43 1.34 1.50
N VAL A 306 -1.84 2.34 0.88
CA VAL A 306 -2.51 3.17 -0.13
C VAL A 306 -1.60 3.29 -1.34
N GLU A 307 -2.07 2.82 -2.48
CA GLU A 307 -1.38 2.97 -3.76
C GLU A 307 -2.11 4.00 -4.60
N ILE A 308 -1.33 4.93 -5.15
CA ILE A 308 -1.80 5.92 -6.10
C ILE A 308 -1.02 5.73 -7.38
N SER A 309 -1.74 5.67 -8.50
CA SER A 309 -1.17 5.68 -9.83
C SER A 309 -1.84 6.72 -10.72
N VAL A 310 -1.06 7.38 -11.57
CA VAL A 310 -1.55 8.38 -12.51
C VAL A 310 -1.73 7.70 -13.86
N SER A 311 -2.97 7.67 -14.34
CA SER A 311 -3.31 7.12 -15.64
C SER A 311 -2.73 8.00 -16.77
N PRO A 312 -2.52 7.46 -17.98
CA PRO A 312 -2.05 8.25 -19.12
C PRO A 312 -2.97 9.42 -19.49
N VAL A 313 -4.26 9.30 -19.17
CA VAL A 313 -5.29 10.32 -19.41
C VAL A 313 -5.33 11.38 -18.30
N GLY A 314 -4.48 11.24 -17.29
CA GLY A 314 -4.28 12.25 -16.25
C GLY A 314 -5.32 12.20 -15.14
N SER A 315 -5.94 11.04 -14.88
CA SER A 315 -6.73 10.75 -13.68
C SER A 315 -5.91 9.95 -12.66
N ILE A 316 -6.32 9.98 -11.39
CA ILE A 316 -5.74 9.12 -10.36
C ILE A 316 -6.55 7.81 -10.26
N LEU A 317 -5.85 6.68 -10.33
CA LEU A 317 -6.31 5.38 -9.85
C LEU A 317 -5.77 5.17 -8.43
N LEU A 318 -6.69 4.96 -7.49
CA LEU A 318 -6.41 4.77 -6.07
C LEU A 318 -6.79 3.35 -5.65
N ASN A 319 -5.85 2.60 -5.09
CA ASN A 319 -6.10 1.32 -4.43
C ASN A 319 -5.79 1.44 -2.92
N VAL A 320 -6.73 1.01 -2.09
CA VAL A 320 -6.56 0.96 -0.62
C VAL A 320 -6.51 -0.49 -0.17
N TYR A 321 -5.44 -0.87 0.53
CA TYR A 321 -5.19 -2.21 1.06
C TYR A 321 -5.33 -2.21 2.57
N LEU A 322 -6.25 -3.01 3.12
CA LEU A 322 -6.44 -3.12 4.57
C LEU A 322 -6.24 -4.55 5.07
N PRO A 323 -5.50 -4.76 6.18
CA PRO A 323 -5.41 -6.07 6.82
C PRO A 323 -6.73 -6.43 7.53
N ASN A 324 -7.04 -7.72 7.66
CA ASN A 324 -8.29 -8.24 8.26
C ASN A 324 -8.65 -7.69 9.64
N THR A 325 -7.70 -7.08 10.36
CA THR A 325 -7.96 -6.37 11.62
C THR A 325 -8.92 -5.18 11.45
N PHE A 326 -9.08 -4.65 10.24
CA PHE A 326 -10.02 -3.57 9.92
C PHE A 326 -11.44 -4.03 9.60
N ILE A 327 -11.71 -5.34 9.56
CA ILE A 327 -13.06 -5.87 9.32
C ILE A 327 -14.02 -5.34 10.40
N ASN A 328 -15.20 -4.88 9.97
CA ASN A 328 -16.27 -4.26 10.76
C ASN A 328 -15.90 -2.91 11.42
N ASN A 329 -14.77 -2.30 11.08
CA ASN A 329 -14.30 -1.05 11.69
C ASN A 329 -14.25 0.14 10.73
N THR A 330 -14.43 -0.08 9.42
CA THR A 330 -14.36 1.00 8.41
C THR A 330 -15.72 1.65 8.19
N ARG A 331 -15.70 2.95 7.89
CA ARG A 331 -16.82 3.74 7.35
C ARG A 331 -16.30 4.72 6.30
N GLY A 332 -17.13 5.16 5.36
CA GLY A 332 -16.70 6.07 4.29
C GLY A 332 -17.23 5.66 2.92
N LEU A 333 -16.80 6.37 1.88
CA LEU A 333 -17.19 6.03 0.50
C LEU A 333 -16.70 4.64 0.06
N LEU A 334 -15.62 4.11 0.66
CA LEU A 334 -15.16 2.73 0.38
C LEU A 334 -15.91 1.65 1.18
N GLY A 335 -16.97 2.06 1.89
CA GLY A 335 -17.89 1.17 2.57
C GLY A 335 -17.37 0.62 3.90
N LYS A 336 -18.23 -0.17 4.53
CA LYS A 336 -17.94 -0.88 5.75
C LYS A 336 -17.51 -2.28 5.40
N TRP A 337 -16.27 -2.63 5.73
CA TRP A 337 -15.72 -3.92 5.37
C TRP A 337 -16.22 -5.02 6.32
N SER A 338 -17.41 -5.56 6.04
CA SER A 338 -18.09 -6.58 6.84
C SER A 338 -18.17 -7.95 6.14
N ARG A 339 -17.81 -8.00 4.85
CA ARG A 339 -18.07 -9.07 3.88
C ARG A 339 -19.53 -9.14 3.42
N ASP A 340 -20.30 -8.07 3.60
CA ASP A 340 -21.69 -7.95 3.15
C ASP A 340 -21.91 -6.64 2.38
N ILE A 341 -22.28 -6.75 1.12
CA ILE A 341 -22.54 -5.61 0.23
C ILE A 341 -23.71 -4.72 0.69
N ASN A 342 -24.60 -5.25 1.54
CA ASN A 342 -25.84 -4.56 1.92
C ASN A 342 -25.63 -3.50 3.00
N ASP A 343 -24.52 -3.53 3.75
CA ASP A 343 -24.20 -2.55 4.80
C ASP A 343 -23.07 -1.59 4.41
N ASP A 344 -22.58 -1.66 3.16
CA ASP A 344 -21.57 -0.76 2.61
C ASP A 344 -22.01 0.71 2.63
N LEU A 345 -23.31 0.97 2.48
CA LEU A 345 -23.89 2.31 2.44
C LEU A 345 -24.27 2.84 3.83
N GLU A 346 -23.54 2.47 4.89
CA GLU A 346 -23.72 3.01 6.23
C GLU A 346 -23.40 4.52 6.28
N LEU A 347 -24.15 5.30 7.05
CA LEU A 347 -23.94 6.74 7.19
C LEU A 347 -22.88 7.06 8.26
N PRO A 348 -22.31 8.28 8.29
CA PRO A 348 -21.28 8.64 9.27
C PRO A 348 -21.73 8.53 10.73
N ASP A 349 -23.04 8.60 11.00
CA ASP A 349 -23.63 8.46 12.34
C ASP A 349 -23.95 7.02 12.75
N GLY A 350 -23.61 6.03 11.90
CA GLY A 350 -23.83 4.61 12.13
C GLY A 350 -25.23 4.12 11.77
N ARG A 351 -26.09 4.97 11.20
CA ARG A 351 -27.38 4.53 10.65
C ARG A 351 -27.17 3.86 9.28
N SER A 352 -27.97 2.84 8.98
CA SER A 352 -28.00 2.28 7.62
C SER A 352 -28.47 3.35 6.63
N GLY A 353 -27.72 3.57 5.56
CA GLY A 353 -28.13 4.45 4.47
C GLY A 353 -29.04 3.74 3.46
N PRO A 354 -29.07 4.23 2.20
CA PRO A 354 -29.88 3.64 1.14
C PRO A 354 -29.52 2.16 0.94
N ARG A 355 -30.51 1.30 0.71
CA ARG A 355 -30.25 -0.12 0.44
C ARG A 355 -29.67 -0.29 -0.96
N ALA A 356 -28.53 -0.96 -1.06
CA ALA A 356 -27.96 -1.40 -2.32
C ALA A 356 -28.99 -2.25 -3.08
N GLY A 357 -29.29 -1.86 -4.32
CA GLY A 357 -30.28 -2.56 -5.14
C GLY A 357 -30.55 -1.85 -6.46
N PRO A 358 -31.29 -2.51 -7.38
CA PRO A 358 -31.53 -1.99 -8.73
C PRO A 358 -32.44 -0.75 -8.76
N SER A 359 -33.14 -0.46 -7.66
CA SER A 359 -33.97 0.74 -7.53
C SER A 359 -33.20 1.98 -7.06
N LEU A 360 -31.92 1.82 -6.69
CA LEU A 360 -31.12 2.92 -6.16
C LEU A 360 -30.52 3.73 -7.31
N THR A 361 -30.88 5.01 -7.39
CA THR A 361 -30.35 5.90 -8.42
C THR A 361 -29.00 6.51 -8.02
N THR A 362 -28.21 6.94 -9.00
CA THR A 362 -26.95 7.68 -8.78
C THR A 362 -27.20 8.98 -8.00
N ARG A 363 -28.34 9.63 -8.23
CA ARG A 363 -28.78 10.81 -7.49
C ARG A 363 -29.06 10.52 -6.02
N ASP A 364 -29.78 9.43 -5.72
CA ASP A 364 -30.05 9.02 -4.34
C ASP A 364 -28.75 8.69 -3.60
N LEU A 365 -27.80 8.02 -4.26
CA LEU A 365 -26.46 7.75 -3.72
C LEU A 365 -25.70 9.04 -3.43
N HIS A 366 -25.73 10.01 -4.35
CA HIS A 366 -25.06 11.29 -4.18
C HIS A 366 -25.63 12.10 -3.01
N ASP A 367 -26.96 12.28 -2.97
CA ASP A 367 -27.62 13.19 -2.03
C ASP A 367 -27.78 12.57 -0.63
N ASN A 368 -28.15 11.29 -0.56
CA ASN A 368 -28.49 10.64 0.72
C ASN A 368 -27.33 9.89 1.37
N PHE A 369 -26.29 9.52 0.61
CA PHE A 369 -25.12 8.79 1.14
C PHE A 369 -23.82 9.58 1.00
N ALA A 370 -23.34 9.81 -0.22
CA ALA A 370 -21.97 10.28 -0.43
C ALA A 370 -21.74 11.72 0.08
N ASN A 371 -22.72 12.62 -0.06
CA ASN A 371 -22.64 13.97 0.50
C ASN A 371 -22.61 14.01 2.03
N GLN A 372 -23.05 12.95 2.72
CA GLN A 372 -22.90 12.86 4.17
C GLN A 372 -21.43 12.67 4.58
N TYR A 373 -20.60 12.14 3.68
CA TYR A 373 -19.15 11.98 3.85
C TYR A 373 -18.32 13.18 3.38
N ARG A 374 -18.97 14.29 3.00
CA ARG A 374 -18.31 15.53 2.60
C ARG A 374 -17.59 16.17 3.80
N LEU A 375 -16.31 16.43 3.63
CA LEU A 375 -15.45 17.04 4.63
C LEU A 375 -15.65 18.55 4.68
N LYS A 376 -15.45 19.11 5.87
CA LYS A 376 -15.37 20.55 6.11
C LYS A 376 -14.00 20.88 6.68
N GLU A 377 -13.63 22.15 6.58
CA GLU A 377 -12.39 22.65 7.18
C GLU A 377 -12.45 22.59 8.73
N THR A 378 -13.64 22.66 9.31
CA THR A 378 -13.85 22.48 10.76
C THR A 378 -14.11 21.02 11.11
N ASN A 379 -13.69 20.63 12.32
CA ASN A 379 -13.91 19.28 12.82
C ASN A 379 -15.42 18.98 12.91
N THR A 380 -15.85 17.95 12.20
CA THR A 380 -17.24 17.47 12.20
C THR A 380 -17.32 16.17 13.01
N PRO A 381 -18.32 16.01 13.91
CA PRO A 381 -18.50 14.75 14.65
C PRO A 381 -18.56 13.54 13.72
N ASN A 382 -17.90 12.43 14.11
CA ASN A 382 -17.81 11.15 13.39
C ASN A 382 -17.07 11.15 12.03
N LEU A 383 -16.82 12.32 11.45
CA LEU A 383 -16.12 12.51 10.16
C LEU A 383 -14.69 13.02 10.35
N GLY A 384 -14.45 13.82 11.39
CA GLY A 384 -13.16 14.47 11.61
C GLY A 384 -13.02 15.80 10.87
N GLN A 385 -11.78 16.22 10.69
CA GLN A 385 -11.38 17.42 9.97
C GLN A 385 -10.64 17.03 8.69
N SER A 386 -10.74 17.83 7.62
CA SER A 386 -9.93 17.63 6.42
C SER A 386 -8.42 17.54 6.73
N LEU A 387 -7.77 16.47 6.25
CA LEU A 387 -6.33 16.25 6.37
C LEU A 387 -5.52 17.05 5.35
N PHE A 388 -6.17 17.59 4.31
CA PHE A 388 -5.51 18.30 3.24
C PHE A 388 -4.93 19.63 3.73
N TRP A 389 -3.78 20.02 3.19
CA TRP A 389 -3.18 21.31 3.51
C TRP A 389 -3.63 22.42 2.55
N HIS A 390 -4.54 23.28 3.01
CA HIS A 390 -5.06 24.44 2.25
C HIS A 390 -4.13 25.65 2.39
N ASN A 391 -3.08 25.71 1.57
CA ASN A 391 -2.23 26.90 1.39
C ASN A 391 -1.55 26.80 0.01
N PRO A 392 -1.65 27.79 -0.89
CA PRO A 392 -2.28 29.12 -0.74
C PRO A 392 -3.77 29.19 -1.12
N VAL A 393 -4.37 28.06 -1.51
CA VAL A 393 -5.78 27.99 -1.94
C VAL A 393 -6.63 27.43 -0.81
N ASP A 394 -7.69 28.16 -0.48
CA ASP A 394 -8.64 27.80 0.58
C ASP A 394 -9.52 26.59 0.19
N HIS A 395 -10.06 25.91 1.20
CA HIS A 395 -10.94 24.76 1.03
C HIS A 395 -12.19 25.07 0.16
N SER A 396 -12.73 26.29 0.27
CA SER A 396 -13.92 26.74 -0.48
C SER A 396 -13.76 26.73 -2.00
N ASN A 397 -12.53 26.72 -2.51
CA ASN A 397 -12.28 26.66 -3.94
C ASN A 397 -12.45 25.23 -4.50
N TYR A 398 -12.26 24.23 -3.64
CA TYR A 398 -12.40 22.82 -3.98
C TYR A 398 -13.81 22.30 -3.69
N ASP A 399 -14.47 22.84 -2.66
CA ASP A 399 -15.80 22.39 -2.22
C ASP A 399 -16.93 23.11 -2.99
N ASP A 400 -17.78 22.33 -3.66
CA ASP A 400 -18.97 22.85 -4.33
C ASP A 400 -20.17 21.92 -4.11
N ILE A 401 -21.06 22.32 -3.21
CA ILE A 401 -22.27 21.55 -2.88
C ILE A 401 -23.35 21.66 -3.96
N LYS A 402 -23.28 22.66 -4.85
CA LYS A 402 -24.29 22.91 -5.89
C LYS A 402 -23.93 22.27 -7.22
N PHE A 403 -22.77 21.64 -7.32
CA PHE A 403 -22.36 20.92 -8.51
C PHE A 403 -23.34 19.77 -8.78
N GLU A 404 -23.91 19.76 -9.99
CA GLU A 404 -24.79 18.69 -10.47
C GLU A 404 -24.10 17.95 -11.61
N PRO A 405 -23.74 16.66 -11.44
CA PRO A 405 -23.19 15.84 -12.50
C PRO A 405 -24.26 15.33 -13.47
N LEU A 406 -23.81 14.66 -14.53
CA LEU A 406 -24.70 13.85 -15.36
C LEU A 406 -25.21 12.65 -14.54
N TRP A 407 -26.51 12.58 -14.26
CA TRP A 407 -27.07 11.52 -13.40
C TRP A 407 -27.19 10.18 -14.10
N ASP A 408 -27.75 10.18 -15.31
CA ASP A 408 -28.04 8.98 -16.08
C ASP A 408 -27.66 9.19 -17.55
N VAL A 409 -27.14 8.13 -18.18
CA VAL A 409 -26.86 8.11 -19.62
C VAL A 409 -28.15 7.80 -20.38
N THR A 410 -28.58 8.71 -21.26
CA THR A 410 -29.78 8.50 -22.07
C THR A 410 -29.46 7.87 -23.43
N ALA A 411 -30.47 7.28 -24.09
CA ALA A 411 -30.30 6.75 -25.44
C ALA A 411 -29.85 7.84 -26.45
N GLN A 412 -30.30 9.08 -26.27
CA GLN A 412 -29.89 10.22 -27.10
C GLN A 412 -28.41 10.57 -26.92
N ASP A 413 -27.85 10.31 -25.74
CA ASP A 413 -26.43 10.53 -25.50
C ASP A 413 -25.60 9.44 -26.17
N LEU A 414 -26.06 8.19 -26.12
CA LEU A 414 -25.42 7.09 -26.84
C LEU A 414 -25.43 7.28 -28.37
N GLU A 415 -26.50 7.84 -28.93
CA GLU A 415 -26.58 8.16 -30.38
C GLU A 415 -25.48 9.13 -30.84
N LYS A 416 -24.99 10.01 -29.97
CA LYS A 416 -23.90 10.94 -30.27
C LYS A 416 -22.53 10.23 -30.33
N HIS A 417 -22.43 9.02 -29.80
CA HIS A 417 -21.18 8.27 -29.66
C HIS A 417 -21.30 6.85 -30.23
N PRO A 418 -21.32 6.69 -31.57
CA PRO A 418 -21.58 5.40 -32.23
C PRO A 418 -20.48 4.35 -32.00
N ASP A 419 -19.30 4.74 -31.51
CA ASP A 419 -18.18 3.84 -31.23
C ASP A 419 -18.15 3.35 -29.76
N VAL A 420 -19.13 3.71 -28.92
CA VAL A 420 -19.21 3.31 -27.50
C VAL A 420 -19.10 1.80 -27.34
N ASP A 421 -19.87 1.02 -28.09
CA ASP A 421 -19.88 -0.45 -27.97
C ASP A 421 -18.51 -1.07 -28.32
N LYS A 422 -17.78 -0.46 -29.26
CA LYS A 422 -16.44 -0.93 -29.66
C LYS A 422 -15.40 -0.68 -28.58
N VAL A 423 -15.49 0.44 -27.88
CA VAL A 423 -14.54 0.84 -26.83
C VAL A 423 -14.87 0.15 -25.52
N CYS A 424 -16.12 0.30 -25.06
CA CYS A 424 -16.55 -0.07 -23.72
C CYS A 424 -17.05 -1.49 -23.61
N SER A 425 -17.61 -2.07 -24.67
CA SER A 425 -18.26 -3.39 -24.63
C SER A 425 -19.36 -3.45 -23.57
N ASP A 426 -19.13 -4.12 -22.45
CA ASP A 426 -20.09 -4.36 -21.35
C ASP A 426 -19.85 -3.49 -20.11
N SER A 427 -18.77 -2.71 -20.07
CA SER A 427 -18.43 -1.83 -18.94
C SER A 427 -19.35 -0.61 -18.87
N THR A 428 -20.22 -0.56 -17.86
CA THR A 428 -21.12 0.58 -17.62
C THR A 428 -20.36 1.83 -17.20
N ALA A 429 -19.27 1.65 -16.44
CA ALA A 429 -18.32 2.70 -16.06
C ALA A 429 -17.74 3.39 -17.30
N CYS A 430 -17.15 2.61 -18.22
CA CYS A 430 -16.60 3.15 -19.47
C CYS A 430 -17.65 3.89 -20.32
N VAL A 431 -18.87 3.35 -20.42
CA VAL A 431 -19.95 4.00 -21.19
C VAL A 431 -20.28 5.37 -20.60
N TYR A 432 -20.39 5.46 -19.28
CA TYR A 432 -20.64 6.71 -18.57
C TYR A 432 -19.53 7.74 -18.84
N ASP A 433 -18.26 7.36 -18.66
CA ASP A 433 -17.11 8.23 -18.89
C ASP A 433 -17.02 8.71 -20.34
N TYR A 434 -17.35 7.85 -21.30
CA TYR A 434 -17.32 8.24 -22.71
C TYR A 434 -18.40 9.30 -22.99
N VAL A 435 -19.58 9.16 -22.41
CA VAL A 435 -20.67 10.14 -22.57
C VAL A 435 -20.35 11.45 -21.86
N VAL A 436 -19.76 11.41 -20.66
CA VAL A 436 -19.42 12.60 -19.89
C VAL A 436 -18.25 13.36 -20.50
N THR A 437 -17.20 12.65 -20.93
CA THR A 437 -15.97 13.29 -21.43
C THR A 437 -15.96 13.52 -22.93
N GLY A 438 -16.72 12.73 -23.69
CA GLY A 438 -16.64 12.67 -25.14
C GLY A 438 -15.32 12.09 -25.67
N ASP A 439 -14.44 11.57 -24.80
CA ASP A 439 -13.11 11.08 -25.16
C ASP A 439 -13.02 9.55 -25.06
N SER A 440 -12.89 8.90 -26.23
CA SER A 440 -12.70 7.45 -26.35
C SER A 440 -11.42 6.94 -25.65
N GLY A 441 -10.39 7.77 -25.55
CA GLY A 441 -9.14 7.42 -24.87
C GLY A 441 -9.30 7.38 -23.36
N TYR A 442 -10.06 8.33 -22.80
CA TYR A 442 -10.41 8.36 -21.38
C TYR A 442 -11.27 7.15 -21.01
N ALA A 443 -12.37 6.92 -21.72
CA ALA A 443 -13.24 5.77 -21.51
C ALA A 443 -12.50 4.42 -21.65
N GLY A 444 -11.66 4.29 -22.69
CA GLY A 444 -10.85 3.10 -22.89
C GLY A 444 -9.82 2.87 -21.77
N GLN A 445 -9.38 3.92 -21.07
CA GLN A 445 -8.53 3.80 -19.89
C GLN A 445 -9.36 3.38 -18.66
N THR A 446 -10.54 3.95 -18.45
CA THR A 446 -11.46 3.55 -17.38
C THR A 446 -11.76 2.06 -17.41
N LYS A 447 -12.02 1.50 -18.59
CA LYS A 447 -12.21 0.05 -18.77
C LYS A 447 -10.99 -0.78 -18.34
N LYS A 448 -9.77 -0.29 -18.62
CA LYS A 448 -8.54 -0.99 -18.21
C LYS A 448 -8.35 -0.91 -16.69
N ASP A 449 -8.68 0.24 -16.10
CA ASP A 449 -8.58 0.46 -14.67
C ASP A 449 -9.60 -0.41 -13.91
N GLU A 450 -10.84 -0.53 -14.43
CA GLU A 450 -11.86 -1.45 -13.92
C GLU A 450 -11.38 -2.91 -13.96
N ALA A 451 -10.87 -3.37 -15.12
CA ALA A 451 -10.34 -4.73 -15.26
C ALA A 451 -9.15 -5.00 -14.32
N ALA A 452 -8.29 -4.00 -14.10
CA ALA A 452 -7.19 -4.08 -13.16
C ALA A 452 -7.68 -4.18 -11.70
N ALA A 453 -8.69 -3.38 -11.33
CA ALA A 453 -9.32 -3.42 -10.02
C ALA A 453 -9.94 -4.80 -9.74
N GLU A 454 -10.62 -5.39 -10.73
CA GLU A 454 -11.17 -6.73 -10.61
C GLU A 454 -10.09 -7.82 -10.46
N LEU A 455 -8.98 -7.70 -11.18
CA LEU A 455 -7.88 -8.67 -11.15
C LEU A 455 -7.16 -8.69 -9.80
N ILE A 456 -6.91 -7.51 -9.21
CA ILE A 456 -6.29 -7.38 -7.88
C ILE A 456 -7.13 -8.10 -6.81
N ARG A 457 -8.44 -8.21 -7.05
CA ARG A 457 -9.44 -8.74 -6.12
C ARG A 457 -9.71 -10.24 -6.26
N ARG A 458 -9.20 -10.91 -7.32
CA ARG A 458 -9.35 -12.37 -7.50
C ARG A 458 -8.28 -13.09 -6.68
N ASP A 459 -8.52 -13.30 -5.38
CA ASP A 459 -8.13 -14.46 -4.55
C ASP A 459 -8.60 -14.30 -3.10
#